data_AF-A0A258YH71-F1
#
_entry.id   AF-A0A258YH71-F1
#
_cell.length_a   1.000
_cell.length_b   1.000
_cell.length_c   1.000
_cell.angle_alpha   90.00
_cell.angle_beta   90.00
_cell.angle_gamma   90.00
#
_symmetry.space_group_name_H-M   'P 1'
#
loop_
_entity.id
_entity.type
_entity.pdbx_description
1 polymer ?
#
loop_
_entity_poly.entity_id
_entity_poly.type
_entity_poly.pdbx_seq_one_letter_code
_entity_poly.pdbx_strand_id
1 'polypeptide(L)'
;MRINNFLRLRAAECAQFYPAVRANGQRHNLAADTLQKAGDYGNAIAHRILGSEEMVKALILFLEGKGMDLQSIDAIKPLFRYHVPRHKVFKTLFSALHALHTISAATKLSFGKALATLLKGGQETYFNSKW
;
A
#
# COMPACT_ATOMS: atom_id res chain seq x y z
N MET A 1 -16.95 -21.01 3.80
CA MET A 1 -15.84 -21.99 3.69
C MET A 1 -14.58 -21.35 4.25
N ARG A 2 -14.02 -21.88 5.36
CA ARG A 2 -12.83 -21.31 6.00
C ARG A 2 -11.61 -22.14 5.58
N ILE A 3 -10.93 -21.73 4.50
CA ILE A 3 -9.68 -22.37 4.06
C ILE A 3 -8.56 -21.85 4.96
N ASN A 4 -8.12 -22.69 5.90
CA ASN A 4 -7.09 -22.33 6.86
C ASN A 4 -5.66 -22.39 6.26
N ASN A 5 -5.51 -22.92 5.04
CA ASN A 5 -4.20 -23.03 4.39
C ASN A 5 -4.29 -22.93 2.87
N PHE A 6 -3.84 -21.79 2.33
CA PHE A 6 -3.80 -21.56 0.88
C PHE A 6 -2.57 -22.20 0.19
N LEU A 7 -1.59 -22.72 0.95
CA LEU A 7 -0.40 -23.44 0.42
C LEU A 7 -0.71 -24.80 -0.22
N ARG A 8 -1.97 -25.22 -0.22
CA ARG A 8 -2.39 -26.49 -0.83
C ARG A 8 -3.19 -26.27 -2.10
N LEU A 9 -3.43 -25.01 -2.47
CA LEU A 9 -4.21 -24.69 -3.65
C LEU A 9 -3.32 -24.77 -4.88
N ARG A 10 -3.83 -25.41 -5.93
CA ARG A 10 -3.24 -25.35 -7.27
C ARG A 10 -3.52 -24.00 -7.90
N ALA A 11 -2.77 -23.63 -8.94
CA ALA A 11 -2.95 -22.36 -9.64
C ALA A 11 -4.42 -22.09 -10.06
N ALA A 12 -5.12 -23.10 -10.60
CA ALA A 12 -6.53 -22.97 -10.97
C ALA A 12 -7.45 -22.64 -9.77
N GLU A 13 -7.18 -23.24 -8.60
CA GLU A 13 -7.92 -22.99 -7.38
C GLU A 13 -7.60 -21.59 -6.83
N CYS A 14 -6.33 -21.17 -6.87
CA CYS A 14 -5.93 -19.80 -6.54
C CYS A 14 -6.67 -18.77 -7.41
N ALA A 15 -6.79 -19.02 -8.72
CA ALA A 15 -7.55 -18.19 -9.65
C ALA A 15 -9.06 -18.16 -9.32
N GLN A 16 -9.61 -19.25 -8.80
CA GLN A 16 -11.00 -19.31 -8.36
C GLN A 16 -11.24 -18.55 -7.04
N PHE A 17 -10.29 -18.62 -6.09
CA PHE A 17 -10.46 -18.04 -4.75
C PHE A 17 -10.08 -16.55 -4.67
N TYR A 18 -9.17 -16.05 -5.51
CA TYR A 18 -8.74 -14.64 -5.44
C TYR A 18 -9.91 -13.63 -5.47
N PRO A 19 -10.98 -13.78 -6.28
CA PRO A 19 -12.06 -12.79 -6.32
C PRO A 19 -12.80 -12.70 -4.99
N ALA A 20 -13.04 -13.83 -4.33
CA ALA A 20 -13.72 -13.90 -3.05
C ALA A 20 -12.88 -13.27 -1.92
N VAL A 21 -11.57 -13.53 -1.92
CA VAL A 21 -10.61 -12.93 -0.97
C VAL A 21 -10.53 -11.41 -1.18
N ARG A 22 -10.47 -10.96 -2.45
CA ARG A 22 -10.52 -9.53 -2.80
C ARG A 22 -11.82 -8.88 -2.31
N ALA A 23 -12.96 -9.49 -2.60
CA ALA A 23 -14.25 -8.97 -2.12
C ALA A 23 -14.30 -8.88 -0.59
N ASN A 24 -13.69 -9.83 0.12
CA ASN A 24 -13.61 -9.77 1.58
C ASN A 24 -12.79 -8.58 2.08
N GLY A 25 -11.61 -8.33 1.51
CA GLY A 25 -10.82 -7.16 1.88
C GLY A 25 -11.52 -5.85 1.55
N GLN A 26 -12.27 -5.78 0.44
CA GLN A 26 -13.09 -4.61 0.10
C GLN A 26 -14.18 -4.34 1.16
N ARG A 27 -14.86 -5.39 1.66
CA ARG A 27 -15.84 -5.25 2.74
C ARG A 27 -15.21 -4.73 4.03
N HIS A 28 -14.02 -5.22 4.40
CA HIS A 28 -13.30 -4.70 5.56
C HIS A 28 -12.94 -3.21 5.39
N ASN A 29 -12.49 -2.80 4.20
CA ASN A 29 -12.19 -1.40 3.91
C ASN A 29 -13.44 -0.50 3.97
N LEU A 30 -14.57 -0.97 3.43
CA LEU A 30 -15.85 -0.25 3.53
C LEU A 30 -16.33 -0.12 4.98
N ALA A 31 -16.18 -1.20 5.77
CA ALA A 31 -16.49 -1.16 7.20
C ALA A 31 -15.59 -0.17 7.93
N ALA A 32 -14.29 -0.12 7.60
CA ALA A 32 -13.36 0.87 8.15
C ALA A 32 -13.81 2.31 7.84
N ASP A 33 -14.21 2.60 6.60
CA ASP A 33 -14.73 3.92 6.21
C ASP A 33 -16.00 4.30 6.99
N THR A 34 -16.88 3.33 7.20
CA THR A 34 -18.13 3.52 7.95
C THR A 34 -17.87 3.81 9.43
N LEU A 35 -17.00 3.02 10.06
CA LEU A 35 -16.60 3.19 11.46
C LEU A 35 -15.86 4.51 11.68
N GLN A 36 -15.00 4.91 10.74
CA GLN A 36 -14.31 6.20 10.79
C GLN A 36 -15.30 7.36 10.80
N LYS A 37 -16.34 7.32 9.93
CA LYS A 37 -17.38 8.36 9.88
C LYS A 37 -18.20 8.43 11.17
N ALA A 38 -18.34 7.30 11.87
CA ALA A 38 -19.00 7.23 13.17
C ALA A 38 -18.10 7.66 14.35
N GLY A 39 -16.83 8.04 14.10
CA GLY A 39 -15.87 8.41 15.13
C GLY A 39 -15.23 7.23 15.87
N ASP A 40 -15.54 6.00 15.48
CA ASP A 40 -14.94 4.79 16.06
C ASP A 40 -13.62 4.45 15.36
N TYR A 41 -12.60 5.26 15.65
CA TYR A 41 -11.31 5.17 14.98
C TYR A 41 -10.55 3.89 15.32
N GLY A 42 -10.70 3.35 16.53
CA GLY A 42 -10.03 2.12 16.96
C GLY A 42 -10.46 0.93 16.11
N ASN A 43 -11.78 0.74 15.97
CA ASN A 43 -12.30 -0.34 15.13
C ASN A 43 -12.09 -0.05 13.63
N ALA A 44 -12.17 1.22 13.21
CA ALA A 44 -11.85 1.58 11.83
C ALA A 44 -10.43 1.17 11.43
N ILE A 45 -9.43 1.45 12.29
CA ILE A 45 -8.03 1.05 12.06
C ILE A 45 -7.91 -0.48 11.99
N ALA A 46 -8.54 -1.21 12.93
CA ALA A 46 -8.53 -2.66 12.93
C ALA A 46 -9.10 -3.24 11.62
N HIS A 47 -10.25 -2.74 11.16
CA HIS A 47 -10.85 -3.13 9.90
C HIS A 47 -9.98 -2.77 8.69
N ARG A 48 -9.29 -1.62 8.71
CA ARG A 48 -8.36 -1.25 7.65
C ARG A 48 -7.18 -2.23 7.58
N ILE A 49 -6.61 -2.62 8.72
CA ILE A 49 -5.51 -3.59 8.78
C ILE A 49 -5.97 -4.94 8.20
N LEU A 50 -7.12 -5.45 8.63
CA LEU A 50 -7.69 -6.68 8.11
C LEU A 50 -7.93 -6.61 6.59
N GLY A 51 -8.49 -5.50 6.11
CA GLY A 51 -8.71 -5.25 4.69
C GLY A 51 -7.42 -5.32 3.89
N SER A 52 -6.36 -4.66 4.37
CA SER A 52 -5.04 -4.68 3.75
C SER A 52 -4.40 -6.07 3.73
N GLU A 53 -4.52 -6.84 4.81
CA GLU A 53 -4.01 -8.22 4.86
C GLU A 53 -4.72 -9.14 3.86
N GLU A 54 -6.03 -8.97 3.68
CA GLU A 54 -6.79 -9.69 2.64
C GLU A 54 -6.40 -9.24 1.24
N MET A 55 -6.07 -7.97 1.01
CA MET A 55 -5.57 -7.49 -0.28
C MET A 55 -4.22 -8.13 -0.65
N VAL A 56 -3.29 -8.21 0.30
CA VAL A 56 -2.01 -8.91 0.08
C VAL A 56 -2.25 -10.38 -0.24
N LYS A 57 -3.16 -11.04 0.48
CA LYS A 57 -3.54 -12.43 0.19
C LYS A 57 -4.13 -12.57 -1.21
N ALA A 58 -5.05 -11.69 -1.59
CA ALA A 58 -5.67 -11.69 -2.92
C ALA A 58 -4.63 -11.52 -4.04
N LEU A 59 -3.65 -10.62 -3.86
CA LEU A 59 -2.56 -10.41 -4.80
C LEU A 59 -1.75 -11.69 -5.02
N ILE A 60 -1.34 -12.36 -3.94
CA ILE A 60 -0.53 -13.57 -4.02
C ILE A 60 -1.31 -14.69 -4.72
N LEU A 61 -2.59 -14.88 -4.39
CA LEU A 61 -3.44 -15.88 -5.05
C LEU A 61 -3.65 -15.55 -6.53
N PHE A 62 -3.79 -14.28 -6.89
CA PHE A 62 -3.91 -13.86 -8.27
C PHE A 62 -2.63 -14.21 -9.07
N LEU A 63 -1.45 -13.86 -8.54
CA LEU A 63 -0.17 -14.13 -9.20
C LEU A 63 0.11 -15.64 -9.31
N GLU A 64 -0.17 -16.39 -8.24
CA GLU A 64 -0.11 -17.85 -8.25
C GLU A 64 -1.05 -18.45 -9.31
N GLY A 65 -2.28 -17.93 -9.39
CA GLY A 65 -3.26 -18.34 -10.39
C GLY A 65 -2.89 -17.95 -11.84
N LYS A 66 -1.91 -17.06 -12.02
CA LYS A 66 -1.30 -16.74 -13.32
C LYS A 66 -0.07 -17.59 -13.63
N GLY A 67 0.28 -18.56 -12.78
CA GLY A 67 1.37 -19.49 -13.02
C GLY A 67 2.75 -18.98 -12.63
N MET A 68 2.83 -17.99 -11.73
CA MET A 68 4.11 -17.47 -11.24
C MET A 68 4.83 -18.38 -10.24
N ASP A 69 4.22 -19.50 -9.83
CA ASP A 69 4.78 -20.50 -8.91
C ASP A 69 5.41 -19.88 -7.64
N LEU A 70 4.68 -18.96 -7.01
CA LEU A 70 5.12 -18.30 -5.78
C LEU A 70 5.23 -19.27 -4.61
N GLN A 71 4.53 -20.40 -4.69
CA GLN A 71 4.61 -21.46 -3.69
C GLN A 71 5.96 -22.17 -3.66
N SER A 72 6.75 -22.16 -4.74
CA SER A 72 8.12 -22.71 -4.71
C SER A 72 9.12 -21.81 -3.99
N ILE A 73 8.80 -20.52 -3.82
CA ILE A 73 9.67 -19.54 -3.17
C ILE A 73 9.48 -19.59 -1.64
N ASP A 74 10.46 -20.15 -0.92
CA ASP A 74 10.40 -20.35 0.54
C ASP A 74 10.08 -19.07 1.33
N ALA A 75 10.63 -17.93 0.91
CA ALA A 75 10.39 -16.64 1.56
C ALA A 75 8.93 -16.15 1.43
N ILE A 76 8.18 -16.63 0.43
CA ILE A 76 6.80 -16.21 0.15
C ILE A 76 5.79 -17.14 0.80
N LYS A 77 6.12 -18.43 1.01
CA LYS A 77 5.23 -19.41 1.65
C LYS A 77 4.53 -18.92 2.94
N PRO A 78 5.20 -18.20 3.87
CA PRO A 78 4.53 -17.69 5.07
C PRO A 78 3.34 -16.77 4.80
N LEU A 79 3.31 -16.07 3.66
CA LEU A 79 2.24 -15.13 3.30
C LEU A 79 0.92 -15.84 2.95
N PHE A 80 0.99 -17.08 2.47
CA PHE A 80 -0.20 -17.91 2.20
C PHE A 80 -0.86 -18.42 3.49
N ARG A 81 -0.10 -18.57 4.57
CA ARG A 81 -0.56 -19.23 5.80
C ARG A 81 -0.86 -18.24 6.93
N TYR A 82 0.00 -17.26 7.14
CA TYR A 82 -0.02 -16.43 8.34
C TYR A 82 -0.37 -14.98 8.03
N HIS A 83 -1.15 -14.35 8.91
CA HIS A 83 -1.51 -12.94 8.77
C HIS A 83 -0.36 -11.99 9.14
N VAL A 84 0.47 -12.36 10.13
CA VAL A 84 1.61 -11.54 10.57
C VAL A 84 2.59 -11.19 9.43
N PRO A 85 3.02 -12.13 8.56
CA PRO A 85 3.81 -11.78 7.38
C PRO A 85 3.11 -10.82 6.43
N ARG A 86 1.80 -10.99 6.18
CA ARG A 86 1.03 -10.09 5.31
C ARG A 86 0.96 -8.67 5.89
N HIS A 87 0.75 -8.58 7.21
CA HIS A 87 0.80 -7.32 7.94
C HIS A 87 2.16 -6.62 7.79
N LYS A 88 3.26 -7.38 7.97
CA LYS A 88 4.63 -6.84 7.82
C LYS A 88 4.87 -6.32 6.41
N VAL A 89 4.49 -7.07 5.37
CA VAL A 89 4.63 -6.64 3.97
C VAL A 89 3.87 -5.33 3.74
N PHE A 90 2.61 -5.26 4.17
CA PHE A 90 1.81 -4.05 4.04
C PHE A 90 2.44 -2.85 4.77
N LYS A 91 2.87 -3.05 6.02
CA LYS A 91 3.52 -2.01 6.82
C LYS A 91 4.80 -1.49 6.15
N THR A 92 5.67 -2.38 5.69
CA THR A 92 6.92 -1.99 5.00
C THR A 92 6.63 -1.24 3.71
N LEU A 93 5.69 -1.71 2.90
CA LEU A 93 5.29 -1.02 1.67
C LEU A 93 4.74 0.37 1.97
N PHE A 94 3.84 0.48 2.95
CA PHE A 94 3.27 1.76 3.36
C PHE A 94 4.35 2.73 3.86
N SER A 95 5.27 2.27 4.71
CA SER A 95 6.40 3.09 5.19
C SER A 95 7.31 3.55 4.05
N ALA A 96 7.62 2.67 3.10
CA ALA A 96 8.46 3.01 1.94
C ALA A 96 7.76 4.05 1.04
N LEU A 97 6.48 3.85 0.72
CA LEU A 97 5.69 4.79 -0.08
C LEU A 97 5.55 6.14 0.63
N HIS A 98 5.32 6.14 1.94
CA HIS A 98 5.23 7.36 2.72
C HIS A 98 6.58 8.11 2.72
N ALA A 99 7.69 7.40 2.90
CA ALA A 99 9.03 8.00 2.81
C ALA A 99 9.28 8.63 1.44
N LEU A 100 8.95 7.92 0.35
CA LEU A 100 9.07 8.45 -1.01
C LEU A 100 8.21 9.69 -1.24
N HIS A 101 6.96 9.67 -0.75
CA HIS A 101 6.07 10.82 -0.85
C HIS A 101 6.63 12.03 -0.09
N THR A 102 7.13 11.82 1.12
CA THR A 102 7.73 12.87 1.95
C THR A 102 8.99 13.45 1.30
N ILE A 103 9.87 12.60 0.75
CA ILE A 103 11.06 13.04 0.01
C ILE A 103 10.63 13.86 -1.21
N SER A 104 9.69 13.38 -2.02
CA SER A 104 9.19 14.10 -3.19
C SER A 104 8.61 15.47 -2.83
N ALA A 105 7.84 15.55 -1.74
CA ALA A 105 7.30 16.80 -1.24
C ALA A 105 8.41 17.76 -0.79
N ALA A 106 9.44 17.26 -0.10
CA ALA A 106 10.59 18.05 0.32
C ALA A 106 11.41 18.57 -0.87
N THR A 107 11.63 17.75 -1.90
CA THR A 107 12.34 18.16 -3.12
C THR A 107 11.58 19.26 -3.87
N LYS A 108 10.25 19.13 -4.00
CA LYS A 108 9.41 20.17 -4.62
C LYS A 108 9.49 21.50 -3.84
N LEU A 109 9.45 21.43 -2.51
CA LEU A 109 9.57 22.60 -1.65
C LEU A 109 10.95 23.29 -1.79
N SER A 110 12.02 22.49 -1.85
CA SER A 110 13.39 22.98 -2.02
C SER A 110 13.58 23.68 -3.37
N PHE A 111 13.09 23.07 -4.45
CA PHE A 111 13.13 23.68 -5.79
C PHE A 111 12.31 24.98 -5.83
N GLY A 112 11.10 25.00 -5.25
CA GLY A 112 10.29 26.21 -5.16
C GLY A 112 10.98 27.35 -4.41
N LYS A 113 11.67 27.04 -3.30
CA LYS A 113 12.48 28.02 -2.57
C LYS A 113 13.68 28.51 -3.39
N ALA A 114 14.41 27.61 -4.06
CA ALA A 114 15.55 27.97 -4.90
C ALA A 114 15.13 28.88 -6.07
N LEU A 115 14.03 28.57 -6.75
CA LEU A 115 13.48 29.39 -7.82
C LEU A 115 13.02 30.76 -7.31
N ALA A 116 12.35 30.82 -6.16
CA ALA A 116 11.93 32.08 -5.55
C ALA A 116 13.14 32.96 -5.18
N THR A 117 14.22 32.39 -4.67
CA THR A 117 15.47 33.10 -4.38
C THR A 117 16.13 33.61 -5.65
N LEU A 118 16.19 32.80 -6.71
CA LEU A 118 16.73 33.23 -8.00
C LEU A 118 15.93 34.36 -8.64
N LEU A 119 14.60 34.29 -8.59
CA LEU A 119 13.72 35.34 -9.11
C LEU A 119 13.87 36.66 -8.33
N LYS A 120 13.98 36.61 -7.00
CA LYS A 120 14.23 37.79 -6.17
C LYS A 120 15.60 38.42 -6.47
N GLY A 121 16.66 37.60 -6.50
CA GLY A 121 18.00 38.09 -6.84
C GLY A 121 18.09 38.66 -8.26
N GLY A 122 17.38 38.05 -9.22
CA GLY A 122 17.27 38.55 -10.59
C GLY A 122 16.51 39.88 -10.68
N GLN A 123 15.42 40.06 -9.92
CA GLN A 123 14.71 41.34 -9.85
C GLN A 123 15.59 42.43 -9.24
N GLU A 124 16.23 42.17 -8.10
CA GLU A 124 17.13 43.14 -7.44
C GLU A 124 18.30 43.56 -8.35
N THR A 125 18.87 42.61 -9.10
CA THR A 125 19.96 42.89 -10.06
C THR A 125 19.47 43.67 -11.29
N TYR A 126 18.26 43.40 -11.78
CA TYR A 126 17.66 44.14 -12.90
C TYR A 126 17.32 45.59 -12.52
N PHE A 127 16.82 45.82 -11.30
CA PHE A 127 16.51 47.17 -10.83
C PHE A 127 17.77 47.98 -10.48
N ASN A 128 18.84 47.34 -10.00
CA ASN A 128 20.11 48.01 -9.73
C ASN A 128 20.96 48.32 -10.97
N SER A 129 20.73 47.65 -12.11
CA SER A 129 21.47 47.92 -13.36
C SER A 129 20.86 49.03 -14.23
N LYS A 130 19.76 49.64 -13.77
CA LYS A 130 19.06 50.75 -14.46
C LYS A 130 19.27 52.12 -13.81
N TRP A 131 20.23 52.25 -12.91
CA TRP A 131 20.71 53.51 -12.33
C TRP A 131 22.14 53.77 -12.76
#